data_AF-A0A7Y2HH28-F1
#
_entry.id   AF-A0A7Y2HH28-F1
#
_cell.length_a   1.000
_cell.length_b   1.000
_cell.length_c   1.000
_cell.angle_alpha   90.00
_cell.angle_beta   90.00
_cell.angle_gamma   90.00
#
_symmetry.space_group_name_H-M   'P 1'
#
loop_
_entity.id
_entity.type
_entity.pdbx_description
1 polymer ?
#
loop_
_entity_poly.entity_id
_entity_poly.type
_entity_poly.pdbx_seq_one_letter_code
_entity_poly.pdbx_strand_id
1 'polypeptide(L)'
;TMVELERVINRHEGGELDIAVRATRIFKLEWFFDNLKDKLYPGGEIEWASLEDQEISEVVLAEFKALMDLKKPEETIELPNRTFGVAASLNLRTKEKLELVQMKSSVSQNKMLLSHIRLHTAIARQENNNQFNFNLN
;
A
#
# COMPACT_ATOMS: atom_id res chain seq x y z
N THR A 1 1.54 10.42 7.17
CA THR A 1 0.39 10.71 6.28
C THR A 1 -0.73 11.24 7.12
N MET A 2 -1.46 12.24 6.61
CA MET A 2 -2.68 12.74 7.23
C MET A 2 -3.82 11.81 6.89
N VAL A 3 -4.64 11.48 7.89
CA VAL A 3 -5.78 10.59 7.74
C VAL A 3 -7.04 11.27 8.30
N GLU A 4 -8.17 10.98 7.69
CA GLU A 4 -9.49 11.34 8.16
C GLU A 4 -10.23 10.07 8.60
N LEU A 5 -10.92 10.14 9.73
CA LEU A 5 -11.82 9.08 10.17
C LEU A 5 -13.07 9.11 9.29
N GLU A 6 -13.34 8.04 8.56
CA GLU A 6 -14.56 7.93 7.74
C GLU A 6 -15.73 7.44 8.58
N ARG A 7 -15.52 6.35 9.33
CA ARG A 7 -16.56 5.74 10.17
C ARG A 7 -15.98 4.83 11.23
N VAL A 8 -16.76 4.63 12.28
CA VAL A 8 -16.56 3.53 13.23
C VAL A 8 -17.30 2.32 12.68
N ILE A 9 -16.57 1.20 12.51
CA ILE A 9 -17.11 -0.05 12.00
C ILE A 9 -17.76 -0.82 13.16
N ASN A 10 -17.00 -1.06 14.23
CA ASN A 10 -17.46 -1.79 15.41
C ASN A 10 -17.01 -1.10 16.69
N ARG A 11 -17.80 -1.31 17.76
CA ARG A 11 -17.44 -0.96 19.13
C ARG A 11 -17.47 -2.21 19.97
N HIS A 12 -16.34 -2.54 20.57
CA HIS A 12 -16.17 -3.74 21.38
C HIS A 12 -16.36 -3.39 22.87
N GLU A 13 -16.86 -4.34 23.66
CA GLU A 13 -17.20 -4.13 25.08
C GLU A 13 -16.00 -3.68 25.93
N GLY A 14 -14.78 -4.06 25.54
CA GLY A 14 -13.53 -3.64 26.18
C GLY A 14 -13.10 -2.20 25.88
N GLY A 15 -13.86 -1.44 25.09
CA GLY A 15 -13.54 -0.06 24.69
C GLY A 15 -12.72 0.06 23.40
N GLU A 16 -12.37 -1.07 22.77
CA GLU A 16 -11.71 -1.12 21.48
C GLU A 16 -12.68 -0.73 20.35
N LEU A 17 -12.12 -0.15 19.28
CA LEU A 17 -12.87 0.35 18.14
C LEU A 17 -12.21 -0.09 16.84
N ASP A 18 -12.99 -0.69 15.95
CA ASP A 18 -12.59 -0.87 14.56
C ASP A 18 -13.01 0.38 13.79
N ILE A 19 -12.07 1.03 13.11
CA ILE A 19 -12.32 2.26 12.38
C ILE A 19 -11.87 2.16 10.93
N ALA A 20 -12.65 2.76 10.04
CA ALA A 20 -12.25 3.01 8.66
C ALA A 20 -11.65 4.42 8.58
N VAL A 21 -10.47 4.53 8.00
CA VAL A 21 -9.77 5.80 7.80
C VAL A 21 -9.37 5.95 6.35
N ARG A 22 -9.34 7.20 5.88
CA ARG A 22 -8.88 7.56 4.55
C ARG A 22 -7.65 8.43 4.65
N ALA A 23 -6.59 8.04 3.96
CA ALA A 23 -5.40 8.86 3.81
C ALA A 23 -5.70 10.03 2.86
N THR A 24 -5.48 11.27 3.31
CA THR A 24 -5.85 12.47 2.55
C THR A 24 -4.66 13.25 2.01
N ARG A 25 -3.52 13.24 2.72
CA ARG A 25 -2.33 13.98 2.29
C ARG A 25 -1.03 13.42 2.85
N ILE A 26 0.06 13.58 2.11
CA ILE A 26 1.40 13.16 2.52
C ILE A 26 2.13 14.37 3.12
N PHE A 27 2.89 14.12 4.18
CA PHE A 27 3.71 15.13 4.85
C PHE A 27 5.01 14.50 5.33
N LYS A 28 6.03 15.34 5.51
CA LYS A 28 7.25 15.03 6.24
C LYS A 28 7.08 15.52 7.67
N LEU A 29 7.48 14.69 8.63
CA LEU A 29 7.51 15.06 10.04
C LEU A 29 8.87 15.71 10.32
N GLU A 30 8.87 17.00 10.66
CA GLU A 30 10.10 17.74 10.96
C GLU A 30 10.51 17.57 12.42
N TRP A 31 9.53 17.70 13.32
CA TRP A 31 9.74 17.60 14.75
C TRP A 31 8.67 16.71 15.37
N PHE A 32 9.08 15.91 16.34
CA PHE A 32 8.20 15.06 17.12
C PHE A 32 8.29 15.44 18.60
N PHE A 33 7.14 15.53 19.25
CA PHE A 33 7.01 15.85 20.66
C PHE A 33 6.23 14.74 21.34
N ASP A 34 6.81 14.08 22.35
CA ASP A 34 6.15 13.01 23.10
C ASP A 34 4.85 13.50 23.77
N ASN A 35 4.81 14.76 24.20
CA ASN A 35 3.62 15.42 24.72
C ASN A 35 3.47 16.82 24.09
N LEU A 36 2.34 17.05 23.44
CA LEU A 36 2.06 18.34 22.81
C LEU A 36 1.45 19.32 23.82
N LYS A 37 2.30 20.06 24.53
CA LYS A 37 1.90 21.02 25.58
C LYS A 37 1.02 20.32 26.63
N ASP A 38 -0.26 20.69 26.69
CA ASP A 38 -1.23 20.21 27.68
C ASP A 38 -2.03 18.99 27.20
N LYS A 39 -1.66 18.41 26.06
CA LYS A 39 -2.34 17.25 25.48
C LYS A 39 -1.68 15.95 25.95
N LEU A 40 -2.51 14.98 26.32
CA LEU A 40 -2.10 13.62 26.73
C LEU A 40 -1.65 12.74 25.54
N TYR A 41 -1.36 13.34 24.40
CA TYR A 41 -0.97 12.61 23.21
C TYR A 41 0.19 13.31 22.50
N PRO A 42 1.02 12.56 21.76
CA PRO A 42 2.14 13.12 21.04
C PRO A 42 1.70 14.11 19.96
N GLY A 43 2.59 15.04 19.63
CA GLY A 43 2.42 15.97 18.53
C GLY A 43 3.65 16.06 17.66
N GLY A 44 3.58 16.92 16.65
CA GLY A 44 4.72 17.20 15.81
C GLY A 44 4.47 18.35 14.85
N GLU A 45 5.56 18.89 14.34
CA GLU A 45 5.54 19.86 13.25
C GLU A 45 5.73 19.13 11.92
N ILE A 46 4.94 19.51 10.92
CA ILE A 46 4.92 18.86 9.63
C ILE A 46 5.20 19.84 8.51
N GLU A 47 5.86 19.35 7.47
CA GLU A 47 5.96 20.00 6.17
C GLU A 47 5.11 19.21 5.16
N TRP A 48 4.21 19.88 4.45
CA TRP A 48 3.41 19.22 3.41
C TRP A 48 4.30 18.78 2.26
N ALA A 49 4.21 17.50 1.89
CA ALA A 49 4.92 17.01 0.72
C ALA A 49 4.22 17.52 -0.55
N SER A 50 4.98 18.16 -1.44
CA SER A 50 4.54 18.44 -2.81
C SER A 50 4.64 17.16 -3.65
N LEU A 51 3.90 16.13 -3.25
CA LEU A 51 3.88 14.82 -3.92
C LEU A 51 2.48 14.58 -4.48
N GLU A 52 2.41 14.43 -5.80
CA GLU A 52 1.21 14.02 -6.51
C GLU A 52 1.32 12.55 -6.90
N ASP A 53 0.24 11.79 -6.71
CA ASP A 53 0.19 10.38 -7.10
C ASP A 53 0.22 10.27 -8.63
N GLN A 54 1.26 9.61 -9.12
CA GLN A 54 1.55 9.50 -10.53
C GLN A 54 0.67 8.43 -11.18
N GLU A 55 0.37 8.62 -12.47
CA GLU A 55 -0.28 7.58 -13.26
C GLU A 55 0.60 6.33 -13.37
N ILE A 56 -0.04 5.18 -13.27
CA ILE A 56 0.62 3.89 -13.46
C ILE A 56 0.80 3.64 -14.96
N SER A 57 1.96 3.10 -15.36
CA SER A 57 2.16 2.70 -16.75
C SER A 57 1.30 1.48 -17.10
N GLU A 58 0.84 1.41 -18.35
CA GLU A 58 0.03 0.29 -18.85
C GLU A 58 0.73 -1.07 -18.68
N VAL A 59 2.06 -1.10 -18.84
CA VAL A 59 2.86 -2.32 -18.66
C VAL A 59 2.78 -2.81 -17.21
N VAL A 60 2.92 -1.91 -16.25
CA VAL A 60 2.82 -2.25 -14.82
C VAL A 60 1.40 -2.69 -14.48
N LEU A 61 0.39 -2.02 -15.02
CA LEU A 61 -1.01 -2.36 -14.81
C LEU A 61 -1.36 -3.75 -15.36
N ALA A 62 -0.86 -4.09 -16.55
CA ALA A 62 -1.08 -5.38 -17.18
C ALA A 62 -0.43 -6.53 -16.38
N GLU A 63 0.81 -6.35 -15.93
CA GLU A 63 1.53 -7.32 -15.10
C GLU A 63 0.88 -7.46 -13.71
N PHE A 64 0.40 -6.35 -13.14
CA PHE A 64 -0.34 -6.36 -11.88
C PHE A 64 -1.66 -7.11 -12.02
N LYS A 65 -2.42 -6.88 -13.11
CA LYS A 65 -3.64 -7.63 -13.41
C LYS A 65 -3.36 -9.13 -13.50
N ALA A 66 -2.32 -9.53 -14.25
CA ALA A 66 -1.95 -10.94 -14.38
C ALA A 66 -1.59 -11.58 -13.03
N LEU A 67 -0.93 -10.84 -12.13
CA LEU A 67 -0.66 -11.30 -10.77
C LEU A 67 -1.96 -11.47 -9.96
N MET A 68 -2.89 -10.53 -10.07
CA MET A 68 -4.16 -10.59 -9.37
C MET A 68 -5.03 -11.76 -9.86
N ASP A 69 -5.12 -11.95 -11.18
CA ASP A 69 -5.82 -13.08 -11.80
C ASP A 69 -5.22 -14.43 -11.34
N LEU A 70 -3.90 -14.50 -11.16
CA LEU A 70 -3.22 -15.70 -10.66
C LEU A 70 -3.54 -16.00 -9.18
N LYS A 71 -3.69 -14.95 -8.36
CA LYS A 71 -3.93 -15.09 -6.91
C LYS A 71 -5.41 -15.27 -6.57
N LYS A 72 -6.30 -14.66 -7.34
CA LYS A 72 -7.74 -14.54 -7.05
C LYS A 72 -8.55 -14.62 -8.35
N PRO A 73 -8.53 -15.77 -9.05
CA PRO A 73 -9.16 -15.89 -10.38
C PRO A 73 -10.68 -15.70 -10.38
N GLU A 74 -11.34 -15.87 -9.24
CA GLU A 74 -12.81 -15.79 -9.11
C GLU A 74 -13.30 -14.40 -8.66
N GLU A 75 -12.40 -13.49 -8.28
CA GLU A 75 -12.77 -12.14 -7.82
C GLU A 75 -12.68 -11.13 -8.97
N THR A 76 -13.74 -10.35 -9.19
CA THR A 76 -13.65 -9.15 -10.04
C THR A 76 -12.92 -8.07 -9.27
N ILE A 77 -11.70 -7.75 -9.69
CA ILE A 77 -10.85 -6.79 -9.00
C ILE A 77 -10.86 -5.47 -9.77
N GLU A 78 -11.33 -4.41 -9.13
CA GLU A 78 -11.16 -3.05 -9.63
C GLU A 78 -9.68 -2.69 -9.60
N LEU A 79 -9.11 -2.46 -10.78
CA LEU A 79 -7.70 -2.15 -10.90
C LEU A 79 -7.44 -0.67 -10.59
N PRO A 80 -6.55 -0.35 -9.64
CA PRO A 80 -6.16 1.02 -9.40
C PRO A 80 -5.39 1.58 -10.60
N ASN A 81 -5.73 2.79 -11.01
CA ASN A 81 -5.08 3.52 -12.11
C ASN A 81 -3.93 4.43 -11.65
N ARG A 82 -3.60 4.41 -10.35
CA ARG A 82 -2.57 5.26 -9.74
C ARG A 82 -1.50 4.44 -9.03
N THR A 83 -0.31 5.00 -8.95
CA THR A 83 0.89 4.35 -8.41
C THR A 83 0.69 3.88 -6.97
N PHE A 84 0.12 4.72 -6.11
CA PHE A 84 -0.09 4.34 -4.71
C PHE A 84 -1.19 3.28 -4.53
N GLY A 85 -2.18 3.24 -5.42
CA GLY A 85 -3.21 2.19 -5.40
C GLY A 85 -2.63 0.81 -5.69
N VAL A 86 -1.78 0.70 -6.71
CA VAL A 86 -1.05 -0.55 -6.99
C VAL A 86 -0.11 -0.90 -5.83
N ALA A 87 0.64 0.07 -5.31
CA ALA A 87 1.57 -0.15 -4.21
C ALA A 87 0.89 -0.63 -2.90
N ALA A 88 -0.31 -0.12 -2.61
CA ALA A 88 -1.12 -0.55 -1.46
C ALA A 88 -1.48 -2.05 -1.54
N SER A 89 -1.65 -2.57 -2.76
CA SER A 89 -1.99 -3.98 -3.02
C SER A 89 -0.78 -4.91 -2.98
N LEU A 90 0.45 -4.40 -3.16
CA LEU A 90 1.67 -5.19 -3.26
C LEU A 90 2.33 -5.54 -1.91
N ASN A 91 1.68 -5.23 -0.79
CA ASN A 91 2.16 -5.50 0.57
C ASN A 91 3.64 -5.14 0.80
N LEU A 92 4.05 -3.96 0.29
CA LEU A 92 5.41 -3.45 0.41
C LEU A 92 5.82 -3.23 1.87
N ARG A 93 7.09 -3.45 2.18
CA ARG A 93 7.69 -3.15 3.49
C ARG A 93 7.69 -1.65 3.73
N THR A 94 7.71 -1.22 5.00
CA THR A 94 7.71 0.20 5.36
C THR A 94 8.84 1.00 4.69
N LYS A 95 10.03 0.41 4.59
CA LYS A 95 11.17 1.04 3.91
C LYS A 95 10.91 1.24 2.41
N GLU A 96 10.35 0.24 1.74
CA GLU A 96 10.02 0.29 0.31
C GLU A 96 8.91 1.31 0.04
N LYS A 97 7.89 1.37 0.91
CA LYS A 97 6.85 2.40 0.85
C LYS A 97 7.45 3.81 0.95
N LEU A 98 8.40 4.01 1.86
CA LEU A 98 9.09 5.30 2.01
C LEU A 98 9.94 5.63 0.77
N GLU A 99 10.70 4.66 0.26
CA GLU A 99 11.47 4.83 -0.97
C GLU A 99 10.57 5.22 -2.15
N LEU A 100 9.43 4.55 -2.34
CA LEU A 100 8.46 4.87 -3.39
C LEU A 100 7.93 6.30 -3.29
N VAL A 101 7.57 6.74 -2.08
CA VAL A 101 7.08 8.11 -1.81
C VAL A 101 8.17 9.16 -2.05
N GLN A 102 9.44 8.82 -1.79
CA GLN A 102 10.57 9.73 -2.00
C GLN A 102 11.02 9.80 -3.47
N MET A 103 10.66 8.83 -4.32
CA MET A 103 11.00 8.85 -5.74
C MET A 103 10.27 9.98 -6.48
N LYS A 104 11.03 10.88 -7.09
CA LYS A 104 10.49 11.99 -7.90
C LYS A 104 10.12 11.61 -9.33
N SER A 105 10.59 10.45 -9.81
CA SER A 105 10.39 10.02 -11.19
C SER A 105 9.36 8.89 -11.26
N SER A 106 8.31 9.11 -12.04
CA SER A 106 7.31 8.09 -12.36
C SER A 106 7.94 6.86 -13.01
N VAL A 107 9.00 7.03 -13.81
CA VAL A 107 9.76 5.92 -14.42
C VAL A 107 10.40 5.04 -13.36
N SER A 108 11.05 5.65 -12.36
CA SER A 108 11.67 4.91 -11.25
C SER A 108 10.63 4.19 -10.40
N GLN A 109 9.50 4.85 -10.10
CA GLN A 109 8.38 4.24 -9.37
C GLN A 109 7.82 3.03 -10.13
N ASN A 110 7.52 3.18 -11.42
CA ASN A 110 7.03 2.08 -12.25
C ASN A 110 8.03 0.91 -12.31
N LYS A 111 9.33 1.19 -12.45
CA LYS A 111 10.37 0.16 -12.45
C LYS A 111 10.45 -0.61 -11.13
N MET A 112 10.33 0.11 -10.01
CA MET A 112 10.29 -0.50 -8.68
C MET A 112 9.07 -1.41 -8.55
N LEU A 113 7.87 -0.89 -8.83
CA LEU A 113 6.63 -1.67 -8.75
C LEU A 113 6.66 -2.90 -9.66
N LEU A 114 7.15 -2.76 -10.90
CA LEU A 114 7.28 -3.87 -11.84
C LEU A 114 8.18 -4.98 -11.29
N SER A 115 9.28 -4.61 -10.65
CA SER A 115 10.21 -5.57 -10.05
C SER A 115 9.54 -6.34 -8.91
N HIS A 116 8.76 -5.66 -8.07
CA HIS A 116 7.97 -6.30 -7.01
C HIS A 116 6.89 -7.21 -7.57
N ILE A 117 6.12 -6.76 -8.56
CA ILE A 117 5.07 -7.56 -9.21
C ILE A 117 5.67 -8.85 -9.76
N ARG A 118 6.78 -8.77 -10.48
CA ARG A 118 7.45 -9.96 -11.05
C ARG A 118 7.92 -10.93 -9.99
N LEU A 119 8.48 -10.43 -8.89
CA LEU A 119 8.86 -11.27 -7.75
C LEU A 119 7.63 -11.98 -7.16
N HIS A 120 6.54 -11.26 -6.91
CA HIS A 120 5.30 -11.84 -6.40
C HIS A 120 4.69 -12.85 -7.37
N THR A 121 4.74 -12.60 -8.67
CA THR A 121 4.26 -13.53 -9.70
C THR A 121 5.10 -14.80 -9.71
N ALA A 122 6.42 -14.69 -9.59
CA ALA A 122 7.30 -15.86 -9.51
C ALA A 122 6.99 -16.73 -8.28
N ILE A 123 6.79 -16.10 -7.12
CA ILE A 123 6.42 -16.78 -5.87
C ILE A 123 5.05 -17.46 -6.01
N ALA A 124 4.03 -16.74 -6.49
CA ALA A 124 2.68 -17.28 -6.65
C ALA A 124 2.64 -18.47 -7.63
N ARG A 125 3.41 -18.42 -8.72
CA ARG A 125 3.54 -19.57 -9.64
C ARG A 125 4.18 -20.77 -8.97
N GLN A 126 5.21 -20.55 -8.15
CA GLN A 126 5.87 -21.63 -7.42
C GLN A 126 4.93 -22.27 -6.39
N GLU A 127 4.15 -21.47 -5.66
CA GLU A 127 3.15 -21.95 -4.70
C GLU A 127 2.08 -22.80 -5.39
N ASN A 128 1.52 -22.34 -6.51
CA ASN A 128 0.54 -23.09 -7.29
C ASN A 128 1.13 -24.43 -7.78
N ASN A 129 2.34 -24.41 -8.36
CA ASN A 129 3.00 -25.64 -8.82
C ASN A 129 3.22 -26.65 -7.68
N ASN A 130 3.61 -26.17 -6.51
CA ASN A 130 3.80 -27.03 -5.34
C ASN A 130 2.48 -27.64 -4.87
N GLN A 131 1.38 -26.87 -4.80
CA GLN A 131 0.06 -27.40 -4.46
C GLN A 131 -0.38 -28.53 -5.40
N PHE A 132 -0.15 -28.39 -6.71
CA PHE A 132 -0.46 -29.46 -7.66
C PHE A 132 0.34 -30.74 -7.39
N ASN A 133 1.61 -30.63 -6.99
CA ASN A 133 2.46 -31.78 -6.70
C ASN A 133 2.11 -32.47 -5.38
N PHE A 134 1.64 -31.73 -4.36
CA PHE A 134 1.20 -32.32 -3.09
C PHE A 134 -0.11 -33.10 -3.22
N ASN A 135 -0.98 -32.75 -4.17
CA ASN A 135 -2.25 -33.45 -4.43
C ASN A 135 -2.10 -34.74 -5.25
N LEU A 136 -0.88 -35.11 -5.65
CA LEU A 136 -0.59 -36.29 -6.48
C LEU A 136 0.19 -37.40 -5.73
N ASN A 137 0.44 -37.24 -4.43
CA ASN A 137 1.01 -38.27 -3.54
C ASN A 137 -0.01 -38.68 -2.47
#